data_AF-A0A345CRF9-F1
#
_entry.id   AF-A0A345CRF9-F1
#
_cell.length_a   1.000
_cell.length_b   1.000
_cell.length_c   1.000
_cell.angle_alpha   90.00
_cell.angle_beta   90.00
_cell.angle_gamma   90.00
#
_symmetry.space_group_name_H-M   'P 1'
#
loop_
_entity.id
_entity.type
_entity.pdbx_description
1 polymer ?
#
loop_
_entity_poly.entity_id
_entity_poly.type
_entity_poly.pdbx_seq_one_letter_code
_entity_poly.pdbx_strand_id
1 'polypeptide(L)'
;MLKINYNPDEVKQLLGKGSRGTVYKEGETVLKKTKDLTPNEIFHEANMCDEYNITKRSFQNAATIVDNCIKMPFVNGETPSFQDTLTGVNHLFKKDFLWVTQNHLTF
;
A
#
# COMPACT_ATOMS: atom_id res chain seq x y z
N MET A 1 -7.66 8.95 -38.99
CA MET A 1 -8.23 8.90 -37.63
C MET A 1 -7.55 7.76 -36.88
N LEU A 2 -6.83 8.07 -35.81
CA LEU A 2 -6.11 7.09 -34.99
C LEU A 2 -7.11 6.22 -34.22
N LYS A 3 -7.07 4.91 -34.47
CA LYS A 3 -7.77 3.91 -33.65
C LYS A 3 -7.09 3.90 -32.29
N ILE A 4 -7.78 4.43 -31.29
CA ILE A 4 -7.38 4.30 -29.89
C ILE A 4 -7.65 2.83 -29.56
N ASN A 5 -6.59 2.03 -29.42
CA ASN A 5 -6.70 0.67 -28.88
C ASN A 5 -7.07 0.80 -27.40
N TYR A 6 -8.35 0.97 -27.11
CA TYR A 6 -8.87 0.74 -25.78
C TYR A 6 -8.85 -0.78 -25.55
N ASN A 7 -7.83 -1.24 -24.82
CA ASN A 7 -7.76 -2.61 -24.36
C ASN A 7 -8.57 -2.72 -23.05
N PRO A 8 -9.75 -3.35 -23.03
CA PRO A 8 -10.61 -3.43 -21.84
C PRO A 8 -10.03 -4.34 -20.75
N ASP A 9 -8.91 -5.02 -21.04
CA ASP A 9 -8.34 -6.10 -20.23
C ASP A 9 -7.12 -5.69 -19.41
N GLU A 10 -7.10 -4.49 -18.81
CA GLU A 10 -6.37 -4.38 -17.53
C GLU A 10 -7.20 -5.06 -16.44
N VAL A 11 -7.30 -6.39 -16.57
CA VAL A 11 -7.85 -7.26 -15.54
C VAL A 11 -7.05 -7.02 -14.28
N LYS A 12 -7.73 -6.52 -13.24
CA LYS A 12 -7.15 -6.35 -11.91
C LYS A 12 -6.52 -7.67 -11.46
N GLN A 13 -5.18 -7.74 -11.48
CA GLN A 13 -4.47 -8.95 -11.09
C GLN A 13 -4.47 -9.03 -9.56
N LEU A 14 -5.05 -10.10 -9.00
CA LEU A 14 -4.98 -10.34 -7.56
C LEU A 14 -3.51 -10.57 -7.14
N LEU A 15 -2.99 -9.71 -6.25
CA LEU A 15 -1.66 -9.87 -5.67
C LEU A 15 -1.70 -10.57 -4.31
N GLY A 16 -2.76 -10.35 -3.53
CA GLY A 16 -2.86 -11.00 -2.22
C GLY A 16 -4.12 -10.63 -1.43
N LYS A 17 -4.38 -11.41 -0.38
CA LYS A 17 -5.46 -11.20 0.58
C LYS A 17 -4.89 -11.21 1.99
N GLY A 18 -5.22 -10.21 2.78
CA GLY A 18 -4.89 -10.10 4.19
C GLY A 18 -6.13 -9.99 5.06
N SER A 19 -5.94 -9.98 6.38
CA SER A 19 -7.03 -9.87 7.36
C SER A 19 -7.90 -8.62 7.17
N ARG A 20 -7.32 -7.53 6.66
CA ARG A 20 -7.96 -6.21 6.51
C ARG A 20 -8.28 -5.80 5.07
N GLY A 21 -8.10 -6.69 4.09
CA GLY A 21 -8.40 -6.34 2.71
C GLY A 21 -7.77 -7.24 1.64
N THR A 22 -8.02 -6.86 0.39
CA THR A 22 -7.49 -7.54 -0.80
C THR A 22 -6.70 -6.54 -1.65
N VAL A 23 -5.56 -6.97 -2.17
CA VAL A 23 -4.66 -6.14 -2.99
C VAL A 23 -4.67 -6.61 -4.43
N TYR A 24 -4.84 -5.67 -5.36
CA TYR A 24 -4.85 -5.88 -6.80
C TYR A 24 -3.79 -5.02 -7.47
N LYS A 25 -3.23 -5.48 -8.60
CA LYS A 25 -2.44 -4.67 -9.53
C LYS A 25 -3.33 -4.18 -10.68
N GLU A 26 -3.18 -2.91 -11.04
CA GLU A 26 -3.82 -2.24 -12.18
C GLU A 26 -2.77 -1.34 -12.84
N GLY A 27 -2.24 -1.77 -13.99
CA GLY A 27 -1.10 -1.12 -14.66
C GLY A 27 0.11 -0.98 -13.74
N GLU A 28 0.58 0.26 -13.58
CA GLU A 28 1.70 0.67 -12.70
C GLU A 28 1.26 0.98 -11.26
N THR A 29 0.07 0.55 -10.86
CA THR A 29 -0.50 0.85 -9.54
C THR A 29 -0.99 -0.40 -8.81
N VAL A 30 -1.07 -0.29 -7.50
CA VAL A 30 -1.73 -1.24 -6.61
C VAL A 30 -2.97 -0.60 -5.99
N LEU A 31 -4.03 -1.40 -5.90
CA LEU A 31 -5.30 -1.05 -5.27
C LEU A 31 -5.52 -1.99 -4.10
N LYS A 32 -5.53 -1.45 -2.88
CA LYS A 32 -5.96 -2.17 -1.68
C LYS A 32 -7.43 -1.86 -1.42
N LYS A 33 -8.30 -2.85 -1.64
CA LYS A 33 -9.70 -2.81 -1.21
C LYS A 33 -9.77 -3.21 0.26
N THR A 34 -10.15 -2.29 1.12
CA THR A 34 -10.26 -2.54 2.56
C THR A 34 -11.53 -3.35 2.87
N LYS A 35 -11.46 -4.17 3.92
CA LYS A 35 -12.62 -4.91 4.43
C LYS A 35 -13.08 -4.26 5.74
N ASP A 36 -14.36 -3.90 5.80
CA ASP A 36 -15.03 -3.42 7.02
C ASP A 36 -14.36 -2.19 7.69
N LEU A 37 -13.66 -1.34 6.93
CA LEU A 37 -13.10 -0.09 7.45
C LEU A 37 -14.03 1.09 7.15
N THR A 38 -14.14 1.99 8.12
CA THR A 38 -14.80 3.28 7.96
C THR A 38 -13.97 4.19 7.03
N PRO A 39 -14.59 5.18 6.37
CA PRO A 39 -13.85 6.17 5.57
C PRO A 39 -12.70 6.82 6.35
N ASN A 40 -12.89 7.15 7.63
CA ASN A 40 -11.86 7.76 8.47
C ASN A 40 -10.64 6.84 8.67
N GLU A 41 -10.84 5.53 8.82
CA GLU A 41 -9.74 4.56 8.93
C GLU A 41 -8.98 4.42 7.59
N ILE A 42 -9.69 4.49 6.47
CA ILE A 42 -9.07 4.50 5.14
C ILE A 42 -8.23 5.77 4.94
N PHE A 43 -8.78 6.93 5.33
CA PHE A 43 -8.04 8.21 5.33
C PHE A 43 -6.82 8.17 6.23
N HIS A 44 -6.95 7.61 7.43
CA HIS A 44 -5.82 7.46 8.34
C HIS A 44 -4.70 6.61 7.71
N GLU A 45 -5.03 5.45 7.11
CA GLU A 45 -4.02 4.62 6.44
C GLU A 45 -3.33 5.33 5.28
N ALA A 46 -4.08 6.04 4.43
CA ALA A 46 -3.50 6.79 3.32
C ALA A 46 -2.59 7.93 3.80
N ASN A 47 -3.05 8.71 4.79
CA ASN A 47 -2.27 9.83 5.35
C ASN A 47 -0.96 9.34 5.98
N MET A 48 -0.98 8.23 6.71
CA MET A 48 0.25 7.64 7.29
C MET A 48 1.28 7.29 6.20
N CYS A 49 0.84 6.78 5.05
CA CYS A 49 1.72 6.51 3.92
C CYS A 49 2.33 7.80 3.34
N ASP A 50 1.52 8.84 3.20
CA ASP A 50 1.95 10.13 2.65
C ASP A 50 2.90 10.87 3.59
N GLU A 51 2.63 10.88 4.89
CA GLU A 51 3.51 11.46 5.90
C GLU A 51 4.89 10.81 5.87
N TYR A 52 4.95 9.47 5.81
CA TYR A 52 6.22 8.77 5.67
C TYR A 52 6.95 9.15 4.37
N ASN A 53 6.23 9.23 3.25
CA ASN A 53 6.81 9.65 1.97
C ASN A 53 7.41 11.06 2.01
N ILE A 54 6.75 12.00 2.71
CA ILE A 54 7.29 13.34 2.96
C ILE A 54 8.58 13.25 3.79
N THR A 55 8.62 12.44 4.86
CA THR A 55 9.82 12.33 5.72
C THR A 55 11.05 11.79 5.00
N LYS A 56 10.86 10.94 3.97
CA LYS A 56 11.94 10.42 3.12
C LYS A 56 12.22 11.28 1.88
N ARG A 57 11.59 12.47 1.78
CA ARG A 57 11.67 13.40 0.63
C ARG A 57 11.32 12.74 -0.71
N SER A 58 10.43 11.76 -0.68
CA SER A 58 9.99 11.03 -1.86
C SER A 58 8.55 11.43 -2.19
N PHE A 59 8.40 12.34 -3.13
CA PHE A 59 7.09 12.84 -3.58
C PHE A 59 6.45 11.97 -4.67
N GLN A 60 7.17 10.96 -5.15
CA GLN A 60 6.74 10.14 -6.30
C GLN A 60 5.76 9.01 -5.92
N ASN A 61 5.45 8.81 -4.63
CA ASN A 61 4.75 7.63 -4.14
C ASN A 61 3.49 7.91 -3.32
N ALA A 62 2.79 9.01 -3.60
CA ALA A 62 1.61 9.41 -2.84
C ALA A 62 0.50 8.34 -2.89
N ALA A 63 -0.12 8.09 -1.74
CA ALA A 63 -1.34 7.34 -1.62
C ALA A 63 -2.52 8.20 -2.08
N THR A 64 -3.45 7.61 -2.81
CA THR A 64 -4.71 8.27 -3.17
C THR A 64 -5.86 7.37 -2.80
N ILE A 65 -7.00 7.97 -2.44
CA ILE A 65 -8.22 7.23 -2.14
C ILE A 65 -9.13 7.31 -3.37
N VAL A 66 -9.51 6.15 -3.89
CA VAL A 66 -10.47 6.01 -4.98
C VAL A 66 -11.59 5.11 -4.47
N ASP A 67 -12.78 5.68 -4.29
CA ASP A 67 -13.89 5.05 -3.58
C ASP A 67 -13.45 4.56 -2.17
N ASN A 68 -13.61 3.27 -1.88
CA ASN A 68 -13.15 2.63 -0.63
C ASN A 68 -11.82 1.86 -0.83
N CYS A 69 -10.99 2.30 -1.77
CA CYS A 69 -9.68 1.69 -2.03
C CYS A 69 -8.54 2.68 -1.81
N ILE A 70 -7.43 2.17 -1.29
CA ILE A 70 -6.16 2.90 -1.23
C ILE A 70 -5.37 2.52 -2.48
N LYS A 71 -5.03 3.52 -3.29
CA LYS A 71 -4.25 3.39 -4.53
C LYS A 71 -2.84 3.92 -4.30
N MET A 72 -1.83 3.14 -4.67
CA MET A 72 -0.42 3.50 -4.55
C MET A 72 0.34 3.03 -5.80
N PRO A 73 1.56 3.54 -6.08
CA PRO A 73 2.39 2.97 -7.14
C PRO A 73 2.77 1.52 -6.85
N PHE A 74 2.80 0.70 -7.91
CA PHE A 74 3.33 -0.65 -7.81
C PHE A 74 4.85 -0.58 -7.66
N VAL A 75 5.38 -1.27 -6.65
CA VAL A 75 6.83 -1.43 -6.46
C VAL A 75 7.16 -2.88 -6.76
N ASN A 76 7.96 -3.09 -7.79
CA ASN A 76 8.49 -4.43 -8.07
C ASN A 76 9.52 -4.80 -6.99
N GLY A 77 9.38 -5.97 -6.40
CA GLY A 77 10.24 -6.41 -5.32
C GLY A 77 9.94 -7.84 -4.87
N GLU A 78 10.72 -8.30 -3.91
CA GLU A 78 10.60 -9.63 -3.31
C GLU A 78 10.07 -9.52 -1.88
N THR A 79 9.64 -10.65 -1.31
CA THR A 79 9.25 -10.68 0.11
C THR A 79 10.48 -10.40 0.97
N PRO A 80 10.44 -9.40 1.87
CA PRO A 80 11.60 -9.05 2.69
C PRO A 80 11.96 -10.20 3.63
N SER A 81 13.25 -10.36 3.91
CA SER A 81 13.71 -11.27 4.96
C SER A 81 13.33 -10.73 6.35
N PHE A 82 13.52 -11.54 7.39
CA PHE A 82 13.38 -11.08 8.77
C PHE A 82 14.29 -9.89 9.08
N GLN A 83 15.55 -9.93 8.60
CA GLN A 83 16.52 -8.87 8.86
C GLN A 83 16.15 -7.57 8.13
N ASP A 84 15.62 -7.67 6.91
CA ASP A 84 15.11 -6.51 6.16
C ASP A 84 13.92 -5.89 6.88
N THR A 85 13.01 -6.73 7.36
CA THR A 85 11.83 -6.31 8.13
C THR A 85 12.24 -5.59 9.42
N LEU A 86 13.15 -6.16 10.20
CA LEU A 86 13.66 -5.56 11.43
C LEU A 86 14.35 -4.21 11.16
N THR A 87 15.14 -4.13 10.08
CA THR A 87 15.80 -2.90 9.66
C THR A 87 14.77 -1.83 9.29
N GLY A 88 13.73 -2.20 8.53
CA GLY A 88 12.63 -1.32 8.15
C GLY A 88 11.84 -0.80 9.35
N VAL A 89 11.46 -1.66 10.29
CA VAL A 89 10.74 -1.28 11.52
C VAL A 89 11.58 -0.32 12.37
N ASN A 90 12.88 -0.59 12.55
CA ASN A 90 13.77 0.31 13.28
C ASN A 90 13.93 1.67 12.58
N HIS A 91 13.93 1.69 11.25
CA HIS A 91 13.98 2.94 10.50
C HIS A 91 12.71 3.78 10.71
N LEU A 92 11.54 3.14 10.69
CA LEU A 92 10.26 3.81 10.97
C LEU A 92 10.21 4.35 12.39
N PHE A 93 10.65 3.56 13.38
CA PHE A 93 10.69 3.98 14.77
C PHE A 93 11.55 5.22 14.98
N LYS A 94 12.73 5.29 14.34
CA LYS A 94 13.61 6.47 14.36
C LYS A 94 13.00 7.73 13.70
N LYS A 95 11.88 7.57 13.00
CA LYS A 95 11.13 8.64 12.33
C LYS A 95 9.81 8.94 13.04
N ASP A 96 9.63 8.41 14.26
CA ASP A 96 8.41 8.52 15.06
C ASP A 96 7.19 7.83 14.44
N PHE A 97 7.41 6.85 13.55
CA PHE A 97 6.37 5.98 13.00
C PHE A 97 6.38 4.62 13.72
N LEU A 98 5.20 4.15 14.10
CA LEU A 98 5.00 2.80 14.62
C LEU A 98 4.37 1.90 13.54
N TRP A 99 5.04 0.81 13.21
CA TRP A 99 4.46 -0.26 12.40
C TRP A 99 4.07 -1.43 13.32
N VAL A 100 2.81 -1.87 13.24
CA VAL A 100 2.34 -3.08 13.92
C VAL A 100 2.43 -4.27 12.97
N THR A 101 3.40 -5.17 13.18
CA THR A 101 3.45 -6.44 12.46
C THR A 101 2.60 -7.47 13.21
N GLN A 102 1.59 -8.05 12.57
CA GLN A 102 0.91 -9.25 13.10
C GLN A 102 1.80 -10.47 12.84
N ASN A 103 2.84 -10.64 13.65
CA ASN A 103 3.44 -11.95 13.89
C ASN A 103 3.13 -12.26 15.35
N HIS A 104 2.22 -13.22 15.58
CA HIS A 104 1.86 -13.79 16.89
C HIS A 104 2.39 -13.03 18.12
N LEU A 105 1.60 -12.05 18.59
CA LEU A 105 1.71 -11.57 19.96
C LEU A 105 1.32 -12.74 20.88
N THR A 106 2.30 -13.38 21.48
CA THR A 106 2.11 -14.05 22.77
C THR A 106 2.62 -13.07 23.81
N PHE A 107 1.70 -12.58 24.66
CA PHE A 107 2.03 -11.84 25.88
C PHE A 107 2.80 -12.73 26.87
#